data_AF-A0AAW1PNN9-F1
#
_entry.id   AF-A0AAW1PNN9-F1
#
_cell.length_a   1.000
_cell.length_b   1.000
_cell.length_c   1.000
_cell.angle_alpha   90.00
_cell.angle_beta   90.00
_cell.angle_gamma   90.00
#
_symmetry.space_group_name_H-M   'P 1'
#
loop_
_entity.id
_entity.type
_entity.pdbx_description
1 polymer ?
#
loop_
_entity_poly.entity_id
_entity_poly.type
_entity_poly.pdbx_seq_one_letter_code
_entity_poly.pdbx_strand_id
1 'polypeptide(L)'
;MAESSLEELSETWQQDEEETSTTATRPLNFLDAAHLHTVLHVTLEKLAVIGGMRVDPKVQADALTQSVGDEITRMIARQKQLEQLYEDKVSEQHQLRNKPNKHKLVENQEEINRVAEELRHSIQQLCRNLKDNPNVAENMAKVSSERQSLQTLLTRCMEELEAKQKLPSLLEFVQREERRDVEIKNTIEREHRTTAAVKQLKIDLRDEKAKHEDELRTRRKALLALTEQLKEMKTETGERFQYREVEVHAANECETRLESAGLEQMEAEVKLLQQKIAIEESVHEAAATYLKKLQVAGREDAASWAARIDTDVAAKEHDIDVLKQEHQRDLIKLKDVKERYEAEVLLREQRDEAERLAKEREAEDMQHKESMARAAVHIQAVWRGHTARKAVAGAGKGKDKKGGKTKKKK
;
A
#
# COMPACT_ATOMS: atom_id res chain seq x y z
N MET A 1 4.81 33.50 61.27
CA MET A 1 4.70 33.32 62.75
C MET A 1 6.06 33.47 63.45
N ALA A 2 7.18 32.96 62.92
CA ALA A 2 8.49 33.15 63.56
C ALA A 2 9.08 34.58 63.41
N GLU A 3 8.80 35.29 62.32
CA GLU A 3 9.27 36.68 62.12
C GLU A 3 8.54 37.68 63.04
N SER A 4 7.21 37.55 63.18
CA SER A 4 6.40 38.38 64.09
C SER A 4 6.85 38.30 65.54
N SER A 5 7.33 37.14 65.99
CA SER A 5 7.81 36.95 67.37
C SER A 5 9.21 37.55 67.60
N LEU A 6 10.02 37.66 66.54
CA LEU A 6 11.32 38.34 66.61
C LEU A 6 11.15 39.87 66.60
N GLU A 7 10.15 40.39 65.88
CA GLU A 7 9.79 41.81 65.89
C GLU A 7 9.22 42.23 67.25
N GLU A 8 8.29 41.46 67.83
CA GLU A 8 7.75 41.72 69.17
C GLU A 8 8.82 41.67 70.27
N LEU A 9 9.76 40.71 70.19
CA LEU A 9 10.91 40.69 71.09
C LEU A 9 11.75 41.96 70.92
N SER A 10 12.12 42.31 69.68
CA SER A 10 12.91 43.52 69.38
C SER A 10 12.27 44.80 69.93
N GLU A 11 10.95 44.96 69.83
CA GLU A 11 10.23 46.12 70.36
C GLU A 11 10.22 46.16 71.89
N THR A 12 10.08 45.01 72.55
CA THR A 12 10.19 44.94 74.03
C THR A 12 11.59 45.26 74.55
N TRP A 13 12.65 44.82 73.87
CA TRP A 13 14.04 45.19 74.22
C TRP A 13 14.30 46.69 74.04
N GLN A 14 13.69 47.32 73.03
CA GLN A 14 13.83 48.77 72.79
C GLN A 14 13.13 49.61 73.86
N GLN A 15 11.96 49.18 74.35
CA GLN A 15 11.27 49.87 75.45
C GLN A 15 12.02 49.72 76.79
N ASP A 16 12.57 48.54 77.08
CA ASP A 16 13.40 48.32 78.28
C ASP A 16 14.73 49.09 78.21
N GLU A 17 15.34 49.26 77.02
CA GLU A 17 16.51 50.12 76.81
C GLU A 17 16.19 51.61 77.10
N GLU A 18 15.01 52.11 76.74
CA GLU A 18 14.62 53.52 76.97
C GLU A 18 14.31 53.82 78.45
N GLU A 19 13.67 52.90 79.18
CA GLU A 19 13.39 53.06 80.63
C GLU A 19 14.63 52.89 81.51
N THR A 20 15.56 51.99 81.15
CA THR A 20 16.85 51.81 81.85
C THR A 20 17.81 52.97 81.58
N SER A 21 17.77 53.57 80.39
CA SER A 21 18.57 54.74 80.03
C SER A 21 18.16 56.00 80.80
N THR A 22 16.86 56.20 81.05
CA THR A 22 16.35 57.38 81.78
C THR A 22 16.60 57.29 83.28
N THR A 23 16.56 56.10 83.88
CA THR A 23 16.87 55.87 85.30
C THR A 23 18.38 55.88 85.61
N ALA A 24 19.23 55.52 84.64
CA ALA A 24 20.70 55.50 84.80
C ALA A 24 21.38 56.88 84.82
N THR A 25 20.64 57.97 84.57
CA THR A 25 21.20 59.34 84.53
C THR A 25 21.17 60.08 85.86
N ARG A 26 20.46 59.56 86.88
CA ARG A 26 20.38 60.19 88.21
C ARG A 26 21.67 59.92 89.01
N PRO A 27 22.30 60.95 89.62
CA PRO A 27 23.46 60.72 90.49
C PRO A 27 23.07 59.82 91.66
N LEU A 28 23.96 58.90 92.01
CA LEU A 28 23.81 58.00 93.16
C LEU A 28 23.75 58.82 94.45
N ASN A 29 23.00 58.33 95.43
CA ASN A 29 23.02 58.90 96.77
C ASN A 29 24.45 58.80 97.34
N PHE A 30 24.89 59.79 98.13
CA PHE A 30 26.25 59.85 98.65
C PHE A 30 26.65 58.58 99.43
N LEU A 31 25.73 58.07 100.25
CA LEU A 31 25.95 56.83 101.02
C LEU A 31 26.13 55.62 100.09
N ASP A 32 25.32 55.51 99.04
CA ASP A 32 25.39 54.41 98.08
C ASP A 32 26.68 54.49 97.24
N ALA A 33 27.09 55.69 96.83
CA ALA A 33 28.34 55.92 96.13
C ALA A 33 29.56 55.56 96.99
N ALA A 34 29.56 55.90 98.29
CA ALA A 34 30.63 55.55 99.23
C ALA A 34 30.69 54.03 99.50
N HIS A 35 29.53 53.37 99.64
CA HIS A 35 29.47 51.92 99.76
C HIS A 35 29.98 51.21 98.51
N LEU A 36 29.54 51.64 97.32
CA LEU A 36 30.01 51.11 96.04
C LEU A 36 31.52 51.29 95.88
N HIS A 37 32.04 52.48 96.19
CA HIS A 37 33.47 52.76 96.13
C HIS A 37 34.28 51.82 97.03
N THR A 38 33.84 51.63 98.28
CA THR A 38 34.50 50.71 99.22
C THR A 38 34.49 49.27 98.70
N VAL A 39 33.37 48.82 98.13
CA VAL A 39 33.26 47.47 97.55
C VAL A 39 34.18 47.32 96.33
N LEU A 40 34.21 48.31 95.43
CA LEU A 40 35.10 48.30 94.26
C LEU A 40 36.58 48.32 94.64
N HIS A 41 36.95 49.08 95.68
CA HIS A 41 38.31 49.10 96.20
C HIS A 41 38.72 47.72 96.71
N VAL A 42 37.90 47.09 97.55
CA VAL A 42 38.17 45.75 98.08
C VAL A 42 38.20 44.69 96.98
N THR A 43 37.37 44.79 95.94
CA THR A 43 37.41 43.85 94.81
C THR A 43 38.66 44.02 93.96
N LEU A 44 39.12 45.26 93.73
CA LEU A 44 40.39 45.52 93.05
C LEU A 44 41.57 44.97 93.84
N GLU A 45 41.61 45.16 95.17
CA GLU A 45 42.65 44.58 96.02
C GLU A 45 42.66 43.06 95.93
N LYS A 46 41.49 42.41 96.00
CA LYS A 46 41.37 40.96 95.83
C LYS A 46 41.82 40.48 94.44
N LEU A 47 41.44 41.19 93.38
CA LEU A 47 41.87 40.91 92.01
C LEU A 47 43.39 41.09 91.82
N ALA A 48 43.98 42.08 92.49
CA ALA A 48 45.41 42.33 92.50
C ALA A 48 46.16 41.22 93.26
N VAL A 49 45.64 40.76 94.40
CA VAL A 49 46.18 39.60 95.13
C VAL A 49 46.14 38.35 94.27
N ILE A 50 45.01 38.05 93.61
CA ILE A 50 44.89 36.93 92.68
C ILE A 50 45.90 37.06 91.53
N GLY A 51 46.18 38.29 91.09
CA GLY A 51 47.21 38.58 90.10
C GLY A 51 48.63 38.34 90.57
N GLY A 52 48.94 38.75 91.79
CA GLY A 52 50.26 38.58 92.41
C GLY A 52 50.54 37.16 92.89
N MET A 53 49.50 36.37 93.18
CA MET A 53 49.63 34.95 93.53
C MET A 53 49.96 34.05 92.34
N ARG A 54 49.80 34.52 91.10
CA ARG A 54 50.14 33.74 89.91
C ARG A 54 51.63 33.88 89.62
N VAL A 55 52.32 32.73 89.60
CA VAL A 55 53.59 32.57 88.88
C VAL A 55 53.33 32.84 87.39
N ASP A 56 54.36 33.30 86.66
CA ASP A 56 54.33 33.59 85.22
C ASP A 56 53.25 32.76 84.47
N PRO A 57 52.27 33.38 83.79
CA PRO A 57 51.18 32.70 83.11
C PRO A 57 51.62 31.53 82.23
N LYS A 58 52.84 31.57 81.68
CA LYS A 58 53.43 30.48 80.91
C LYS A 58 53.81 29.28 81.78
N VAL A 59 54.51 29.53 82.89
CA VAL A 59 54.94 28.49 83.83
C VAL A 59 53.74 27.79 84.48
N GLN A 60 52.68 28.55 84.78
CA GLN A 60 51.45 27.98 85.32
C GLN A 60 50.66 27.20 84.24
N ALA A 61 50.61 27.70 83.00
CA ALA A 61 50.00 26.98 81.88
C ALA A 61 50.74 25.67 81.58
N ASP A 62 52.07 25.66 81.64
CA ASP A 62 52.89 24.47 81.44
C ASP A 62 52.66 23.45 82.55
N ALA A 63 52.60 23.89 83.82
CA ALA A 63 52.30 23.01 84.95
C ALA A 63 50.88 22.40 84.88
N LEU A 64 49.86 23.17 84.50
CA LEU A 64 48.51 22.63 84.30
C LEU A 64 48.43 21.73 83.07
N THR A 65 49.11 22.08 81.97
CA THR A 65 49.17 21.23 80.76
C THR A 65 49.83 19.89 81.07
N GLN A 66 50.90 19.91 81.88
CA GLN A 66 51.56 18.70 82.36
C GLN A 66 50.64 17.88 83.28
N SER A 67 49.96 18.52 84.25
CA SER A 67 48.99 17.85 85.12
C SER A 67 47.84 17.20 84.35
N VAL A 68 47.29 17.90 83.36
CA VAL A 68 46.23 17.39 82.48
C VAL A 68 46.77 16.28 81.57
N GLY A 69 48.00 16.42 81.07
CA GLY A 69 48.70 15.38 80.32
C GLY A 69 48.93 14.11 81.12
N ASP A 70 49.31 14.23 82.39
CA ASP A 70 49.49 13.11 83.32
C ASP A 70 48.15 12.43 83.66
N GLU A 71 47.05 13.19 83.72
CA GLU A 71 45.70 12.67 83.92
C GLU A 71 45.17 11.95 82.67
N ILE A 72 45.38 12.51 81.49
CA ILE A 72 45.08 11.86 80.20
C ILE A 72 45.88 10.56 80.06
N THR A 73 47.18 10.59 80.38
CA THR A 73 48.03 9.41 80.34
C THR A 73 47.54 8.32 81.30
N ARG A 74 47.12 8.70 82.51
CA ARG A 74 46.49 7.77 83.47
C ARG A 74 45.17 7.20 82.96
N MET A 75 44.31 8.01 82.33
CA MET A 75 43.05 7.55 81.73
C MET A 75 43.28 6.60 80.57
N ILE A 76 44.25 6.86 79.69
CA ILE A 76 44.62 5.97 78.58
C ILE A 76 45.15 4.64 79.12
N ALA A 77 45.99 4.68 80.16
CA ALA A 77 46.48 3.46 80.81
C ALA A 77 45.33 2.63 81.41
N ARG A 78 44.37 3.28 82.08
CA ARG A 78 43.17 2.63 82.62
C ARG A 78 42.26 2.06 81.53
N GLN A 79 42.07 2.78 80.42
CA GLN A 79 41.32 2.29 79.27
C GLN A 79 41.96 1.03 78.69
N LYS A 80 43.29 1.05 78.49
CA LYS A 80 44.03 -0.11 77.98
C LYS A 80 43.92 -1.33 78.92
N GLN A 81 43.92 -1.11 80.23
CA GLN A 81 43.68 -2.17 81.22
C GLN A 81 42.25 -2.73 81.10
N LEU A 82 41.24 -1.88 80.94
CA LEU A 82 39.85 -2.31 80.76
C LEU A 82 39.64 -3.06 79.43
N GLU A 83 40.30 -2.65 78.35
CA GLU A 83 40.31 -3.36 77.07
C GLU A 83 40.90 -4.76 77.21
N GLN A 84 42.04 -4.88 77.90
CA GLN A 84 42.67 -6.17 78.16
C GLN A 84 41.79 -7.08 79.03
N LEU A 85 41.19 -6.54 80.09
CA LEU A 85 40.24 -7.29 80.94
C LEU A 85 39.00 -7.74 80.16
N TYR A 86 38.49 -6.91 79.24
CA TYR A 86 37.38 -7.25 78.38
C TYR A 86 37.75 -8.41 77.42
N GLU A 87 38.93 -8.33 76.79
CA GLU A 87 39.43 -9.38 75.89
C GLU A 87 39.65 -10.71 76.62
N ASP A 88 40.21 -10.68 77.83
CA ASP A 88 40.38 -11.85 78.70
C ASP A 88 39.03 -12.49 79.06
N LYS A 89 38.04 -11.66 79.42
CA LYS A 89 36.69 -12.13 79.81
C LYS A 89 35.90 -12.70 78.63
N VAL A 90 36.01 -12.10 77.45
CA VAL A 90 35.43 -12.63 76.20
C VAL A 90 36.10 -13.94 75.79
N SER A 91 37.42 -14.05 75.98
CA SER A 91 38.16 -15.30 75.74
C SER A 91 37.72 -16.40 76.71
N GLU A 92 37.54 -16.07 78.01
CA GLU A 92 36.99 -16.96 79.03
C GLU A 92 35.56 -17.40 78.68
N GLN A 93 34.72 -16.48 78.18
CA GLN A 93 33.37 -16.79 77.71
C GLN A 93 33.36 -17.84 76.60
N HIS A 94 34.27 -17.72 75.63
CA HIS A 94 34.39 -18.66 74.52
C HIS A 94 34.72 -20.08 75.04
N GLN A 95 35.56 -20.18 76.08
CA GLN A 95 35.91 -21.45 76.72
C GLN A 95 34.75 -22.00 77.58
N LEU A 96 34.00 -21.13 78.26
CA LEU A 96 32.88 -21.51 79.12
C LEU A 96 31.64 -21.94 78.32
N ARG A 97 31.45 -21.44 77.09
CA ARG A 97 30.32 -21.80 76.20
C ARG A 97 30.25 -23.29 75.89
N ASN A 98 31.40 -23.98 75.89
CA ASN A 98 31.51 -25.41 75.62
C ASN A 98 31.43 -26.28 76.89
N LYS A 99 31.30 -25.68 78.08
CA LYS A 99 31.21 -26.39 79.36
C LYS A 99 29.75 -26.45 79.85
N PRO A 100 29.35 -27.51 80.56
CA PRO A 100 27.96 -27.65 81.06
C PRO A 100 27.60 -26.69 82.20
N ASN A 101 28.56 -25.91 82.70
CA ASN A 101 28.40 -25.08 83.89
C ASN A 101 27.77 -23.72 83.55
N LYS A 102 26.44 -23.71 83.38
CA LYS A 102 25.66 -22.52 82.97
C LYS A 102 25.76 -21.34 83.95
N HIS A 103 25.95 -21.59 85.25
CA HIS A 103 26.07 -20.53 86.25
C HIS A 103 27.30 -19.64 86.00
N LYS A 104 28.47 -20.25 85.77
CA LYS A 104 29.72 -19.52 85.50
C LYS A 104 29.68 -18.75 84.19
N LEU A 105 28.89 -19.22 83.21
CA LEU A 105 28.69 -18.53 81.94
C LEU A 105 27.84 -17.25 82.11
N VAL A 106 26.81 -17.30 82.97
CA VAL A 106 25.98 -16.12 83.29
C VAL A 106 26.78 -15.09 84.08
N GLU A 107 27.55 -15.53 85.08
CA GLU A 107 28.43 -14.68 85.87
C GLU A 107 29.51 -13.99 85.00
N ASN A 108 30.14 -14.74 84.09
CA ASN A 108 31.07 -14.16 83.11
C ASN A 108 30.37 -13.16 82.15
N GLN A 109 29.12 -13.43 81.74
CA GLN A 109 28.35 -12.49 80.92
C GLN A 109 28.02 -11.19 81.66
N GLU A 110 27.72 -11.26 82.96
CA GLU A 110 27.52 -10.08 83.82
C GLU A 110 28.81 -9.27 83.99
N GLU A 111 29.96 -9.94 84.20
CA GLU A 111 31.27 -9.30 84.27
C GLU A 111 31.66 -8.64 82.95
N ILE A 112 31.42 -9.28 81.80
CA ILE A 112 31.64 -8.67 80.47
C ILE A 112 30.82 -7.40 80.31
N ASN A 113 29.53 -7.44 80.68
CA ASN A 113 28.65 -6.28 80.56
C ASN A 113 29.14 -5.14 81.46
N ARG A 114 29.56 -5.45 82.69
CA ARG A 114 30.13 -4.47 83.61
C ARG A 114 31.41 -3.85 83.09
N VAL A 115 32.37 -4.66 82.61
CA VAL A 115 33.63 -4.15 82.04
C VAL A 115 33.37 -3.33 80.77
N ALA A 116 32.39 -3.71 79.95
CA ALA A 116 31.99 -2.94 78.78
C ALA A 116 31.39 -1.57 79.15
N GLU A 117 30.57 -1.49 80.19
CA GLU A 117 30.03 -0.24 80.71
C GLU A 117 31.13 0.65 81.30
N GLU A 118 32.03 0.07 82.11
CA GLU A 118 33.18 0.79 82.67
C GLU A 118 34.12 1.29 81.56
N LEU A 119 34.34 0.51 80.50
CA LEU A 119 35.13 0.90 79.33
C LEU A 119 34.46 2.04 78.57
N ARG A 120 33.15 1.96 78.30
CA ARG A 120 32.39 3.07 77.68
C ARG A 120 32.46 4.34 78.52
N HIS A 121 32.33 4.23 79.83
CA HIS A 121 32.44 5.37 80.73
C HIS A 121 33.85 5.98 80.71
N SER A 122 34.89 5.14 80.74
CA SER A 122 36.29 5.57 80.64
C SER A 122 36.58 6.30 79.31
N ILE A 123 36.08 5.77 78.19
CA ILE A 123 36.22 6.40 76.87
C ILE A 123 35.47 7.75 76.85
N GLN A 124 34.26 7.79 77.39
CA GLN A 124 33.49 9.04 77.46
C GLN A 124 34.17 10.10 78.33
N GLN A 125 34.75 9.71 79.46
CA GLN A 125 35.55 10.59 80.32
C GLN A 125 36.80 11.10 79.60
N LEU A 126 37.53 10.24 78.89
CA LEU A 126 38.69 10.63 78.09
C LEU A 126 38.29 11.63 76.99
N CYS A 127 37.22 11.35 76.23
CA CYS A 127 36.74 12.24 75.18
C CYS A 127 36.26 13.60 75.73
N ARG A 128 35.60 13.62 76.89
CA ARG A 128 35.23 14.88 77.56
C ARG A 128 36.47 15.67 77.98
N ASN A 129 37.42 15.03 78.67
CA ASN A 129 38.66 15.70 79.08
C ASN A 129 39.48 16.24 77.90
N LEU A 130 39.52 15.54 76.77
CA LEU A 130 40.16 16.01 75.54
C LEU A 130 39.39 17.15 74.87
N LYS A 131 38.06 17.18 75.02
CA LYS A 131 37.19 18.23 74.46
C LYS A 131 37.15 19.50 75.32
N ASP A 132 37.21 19.33 76.64
CA ASP A 132 37.06 20.40 77.63
C ASP A 132 38.41 21.13 77.89
N ASN A 133 39.55 20.50 77.59
CA ASN A 133 40.89 21.10 77.69
C ASN A 133 41.66 21.15 76.35
N PRO A 134 41.12 21.80 75.29
CA PRO A 134 41.81 21.84 74.00
C PRO A 134 43.01 22.80 74.01
N ASN A 135 43.07 23.77 74.93
CA ASN A 135 44.19 24.72 75.03
C ASN A 135 44.25 25.43 76.41
N VAL A 136 44.94 24.81 77.38
CA VAL A 136 45.11 25.36 78.74
C VAL A 136 45.82 26.73 78.70
N ALA A 137 46.78 26.91 77.79
CA ALA A 137 47.51 28.16 77.64
C ALA A 137 46.62 29.31 77.16
N GLU A 138 45.76 29.06 76.17
CA GLU A 138 44.81 30.07 75.67
C GLU A 138 43.73 30.41 76.69
N ASN A 139 43.20 29.41 77.41
CA ASN A 139 42.28 29.63 78.52
C ASN A 139 42.93 30.51 79.61
N MET A 140 44.19 30.25 79.94
CA MET A 140 44.94 31.06 80.93
C MET A 140 45.22 32.48 80.43
N ALA A 141 45.57 32.63 79.15
CA ALA A 141 45.73 33.93 78.51
C ALA A 141 44.42 34.72 78.52
N LYS A 142 43.29 34.07 78.22
CA LYS A 142 41.94 34.66 78.27
C LYS A 142 41.59 35.11 79.68
N VAL A 143 41.76 34.25 80.69
CA VAL A 143 41.52 34.61 82.11
C VAL A 143 42.39 35.78 82.55
N SER A 144 43.65 35.83 82.12
CA SER A 144 44.52 36.97 82.44
C SER A 144 44.06 38.25 81.76
N SER A 145 43.65 38.18 80.50
CA SER A 145 43.13 39.31 79.72
C SER A 145 41.82 39.84 80.32
N GLU A 146 40.84 38.97 80.59
CA GLU A 146 39.55 39.34 81.18
C GLU A 146 39.72 39.97 82.57
N ARG A 147 40.64 39.43 83.38
CA ARG A 147 40.99 40.02 84.68
C ARG A 147 41.57 41.43 84.53
N GLN A 148 42.48 41.64 83.58
CA GLN A 148 43.05 42.97 83.30
C GLN A 148 41.97 43.96 82.81
N SER A 149 41.07 43.50 81.94
CA SER A 149 39.94 44.29 81.47
C SER A 149 38.99 44.67 82.60
N LEU A 150 38.68 43.71 83.49
CA LEU A 150 37.86 43.94 84.67
C LEU A 150 38.52 44.92 85.64
N GLN A 151 39.82 44.77 85.90
CA GLN A 151 40.57 45.72 86.74
C GLN A 151 40.51 47.14 86.16
N THR A 152 40.76 47.30 84.87
CA THR A 152 40.65 48.60 84.18
C THR A 152 39.24 49.19 84.30
N LEU A 153 38.20 48.37 84.13
CA LEU A 153 36.81 48.80 84.26
C LEU A 153 36.49 49.27 85.69
N LEU A 154 36.86 48.46 86.70
CA LEU A 154 36.59 48.78 88.10
C LEU A 154 37.37 50.02 88.57
N THR A 155 38.62 50.19 88.14
CA THR A 155 39.40 51.42 88.41
C THR A 155 38.73 52.64 87.82
N ARG A 156 38.30 52.57 86.55
CA ARG A 156 37.56 53.67 85.91
C ARG A 156 36.22 53.96 86.60
N CYS A 157 35.52 52.92 87.08
CA CYS A 157 34.28 53.08 87.85
C CYS A 157 34.53 53.80 89.18
N MET A 158 35.65 53.54 89.86
CA MET A 158 36.02 54.24 91.09
C MET A 158 36.31 55.72 90.83
N GLU A 159 37.09 56.03 89.79
CA GLU A 159 37.36 57.42 89.38
C GLU A 159 36.07 58.17 89.01
N GLU A 160 35.13 57.51 88.32
CA GLU A 160 33.84 58.07 87.94
C GLU A 160 32.91 58.29 89.15
N LEU A 161 32.94 57.40 90.16
CA LEU A 161 32.21 57.57 91.42
C LEU A 161 32.73 58.76 92.23
N GLU A 162 34.06 58.91 92.33
CA GLU A 162 34.70 60.02 93.04
C GLU A 162 34.41 61.38 92.38
N ALA A 163 34.47 61.44 91.05
CA ALA A 163 34.34 62.70 90.31
C ALA A 163 32.89 63.11 90.04
N LYS A 164 31.98 62.16 89.76
CA LYS A 164 30.66 62.43 89.17
C LYS A 164 29.49 61.76 89.90
N GLN A 165 29.74 60.87 90.87
CA GLN A 165 28.72 60.04 91.52
C GLN A 165 27.82 59.29 90.51
N LYS A 166 28.40 58.87 89.38
CA LYS A 166 27.74 58.12 88.29
C LYS A 166 28.69 57.06 87.76
N LEU A 167 28.14 56.03 87.11
CA LEU A 167 28.89 54.87 86.58
C LEU A 167 28.60 54.62 85.08
N PRO A 168 28.82 55.61 84.19
CA PRO A 168 28.52 55.46 82.76
C PRO A 168 29.33 54.33 82.11
N SER A 169 30.57 54.10 82.52
CA SER A 169 31.41 53.05 81.94
C SER A 169 30.92 51.64 82.22
N LEU A 170 30.35 51.41 83.41
CA LEU A 170 29.76 50.13 83.76
C LEU A 170 28.47 49.88 82.96
N LEU A 171 27.64 50.91 82.83
CA LEU A 171 26.40 50.84 82.04
C LEU A 171 26.70 50.52 80.56
N GLU A 172 27.61 51.27 79.95
CA GLU A 172 28.03 51.02 78.55
C GLU A 172 28.64 49.62 78.38
N PHE A 173 29.36 49.12 79.39
CA PHE A 173 29.92 47.77 79.37
C PHE A 173 28.81 46.71 79.41
N VAL A 174 27.85 46.82 80.32
CA VAL A 174 26.71 45.88 80.44
C VAL A 174 25.88 45.88 79.16
N GLN A 175 25.49 47.05 78.66
CA GLN A 175 24.72 47.15 77.40
C GLN A 175 25.49 46.61 76.19
N ARG A 176 26.83 46.65 76.21
CA ARG A 176 27.65 46.07 75.16
C ARG A 176 27.71 44.55 75.25
N GLU A 177 27.83 43.98 76.46
CA GLU A 177 27.79 42.53 76.66
C GLU A 177 26.40 41.96 76.32
N GLU A 178 25.32 42.61 76.74
CA GLU A 178 23.95 42.18 76.41
C GLU A 178 23.72 42.14 74.89
N ARG A 179 24.16 43.17 74.16
CA ARG A 179 24.11 43.19 72.70
C ARG A 179 24.95 42.07 72.07
N ARG A 180 26.15 41.80 72.59
CA ARG A 180 26.98 40.68 72.13
C ARG A 180 26.31 39.34 72.38
N ASP A 181 25.68 39.13 73.52
CA ASP A 181 24.97 37.88 73.84
C ASP A 181 23.80 37.64 72.86
N VAL A 182 23.07 38.70 72.52
CA VAL A 182 21.99 38.63 71.51
C VAL A 182 22.57 38.32 70.12
N GLU A 183 23.67 38.97 69.72
CA GLU A 183 24.36 38.69 68.45
C GLU A 183 24.87 37.24 68.36
N ILE A 184 25.44 36.71 69.44
CA ILE A 184 25.92 35.32 69.52
C ILE A 184 24.74 34.36 69.37
N LYS A 185 23.63 34.57 70.11
CA LYS A 185 22.42 33.74 69.99
C LYS A 185 21.86 33.77 68.56
N ASN A 186 21.73 34.95 67.96
CA ASN A 186 21.27 35.11 66.58
C ASN A 186 22.19 34.40 65.58
N THR A 187 23.50 34.44 65.79
CA THR A 187 24.48 33.75 64.94
C THR A 187 24.33 32.23 65.05
N ILE A 188 24.18 31.70 66.27
CA ILE A 188 23.95 30.27 66.52
C ILE A 188 22.64 29.80 65.85
N GLU A 189 21.56 30.58 65.98
CA GLU A 189 20.30 30.24 65.32
C GLU A 189 20.41 30.25 63.80
N ARG A 190 21.10 31.25 63.23
CA ARG A 190 21.38 31.31 61.79
C ARG A 190 22.20 30.11 61.34
N GLU A 191 23.21 29.71 62.09
CA GLU A 191 24.02 28.51 61.82
C GLU A 191 23.17 27.23 61.86
N HIS A 192 22.30 27.08 62.87
CA HIS A 192 21.39 25.94 62.94
C HIS A 192 20.43 25.90 61.76
N ARG A 193 19.83 27.04 61.37
CA ARG A 193 18.93 27.16 60.22
C ARG A 193 19.64 26.83 58.91
N THR A 194 20.83 27.38 58.68
CA THR A 194 21.61 27.09 57.46
C THR A 194 22.07 25.63 57.42
N THR A 195 22.49 25.07 58.55
CA THR A 195 22.87 23.65 58.64
C THR A 195 21.68 22.73 58.36
N ALA A 196 20.49 23.06 58.87
CA ALA A 196 19.26 22.32 58.58
C ALA A 196 18.90 22.41 57.09
N ALA A 197 18.95 23.61 56.50
CA ALA A 197 18.70 23.82 55.08
C ALA A 197 19.68 23.03 54.19
N VAL A 198 20.98 23.03 54.53
CA VAL A 198 21.99 22.25 53.80
C VAL A 198 21.71 20.75 53.91
N LYS A 199 21.28 20.25 55.07
CA LYS A 199 20.88 18.84 55.24
C LYS A 199 19.69 18.51 54.36
N GLN A 200 18.67 19.37 54.32
CA GLN A 200 17.49 19.16 53.49
C GLN A 200 17.85 19.17 51.99
N LEU A 201 18.61 20.16 51.53
CA LEU A 201 19.07 20.23 50.14
C LEU A 201 19.91 19.02 49.72
N LYS A 202 20.68 18.43 50.64
CA LYS A 202 21.42 17.19 50.37
C LYS A 202 20.50 15.97 50.22
N ILE A 203 19.38 15.94 50.95
CA ILE A 203 18.36 14.89 50.80
C ILE A 203 17.65 15.09 49.46
N ASP A 204 17.15 16.28 49.18
CA ASP A 204 16.42 16.59 47.94
C ASP A 204 17.29 16.32 46.70
N LEU A 205 18.57 16.70 46.73
CA LEU A 205 19.51 16.42 45.65
C LEU A 205 19.73 14.90 45.43
N ARG A 206 19.75 14.11 46.51
CA ARG A 206 19.87 12.65 46.41
C ARG A 206 18.61 12.06 45.79
N ASP A 207 17.44 12.51 46.23
CA ASP A 207 16.16 12.01 45.76
C ASP A 207 15.91 12.38 44.30
N GLU A 208 16.24 13.61 43.88
CA GLU A 208 16.15 14.04 42.48
C GLU A 208 17.11 13.26 41.58
N LYS A 209 18.33 12.96 42.05
CA LYS A 209 19.26 12.08 41.31
C LYS A 209 18.68 10.66 41.15
N ALA A 210 18.10 10.11 42.21
CA ALA A 210 17.49 8.77 42.15
C ALA A 210 16.30 8.73 41.18
N LYS A 211 15.40 9.72 41.25
CA LYS A 211 14.28 9.85 40.28
C LYS A 211 14.79 9.97 38.85
N HIS A 212 15.81 10.80 38.63
CA HIS A 212 16.39 10.98 37.30
C HIS A 212 17.02 9.69 36.76
N GLU A 213 17.73 8.93 37.60
CA GLU A 213 18.27 7.62 37.22
C GLU A 213 17.18 6.62 36.84
N ASP A 214 16.06 6.61 37.57
CA ASP A 214 14.91 5.74 37.27
C ASP A 214 14.18 6.16 35.98
N GLU A 215 14.02 7.47 35.74
CA GLU A 215 13.55 7.99 34.46
C GLU A 215 14.47 7.60 33.30
N LEU A 216 15.79 7.70 33.48
CA LEU A 216 16.75 7.27 32.47
C LEU A 216 16.66 5.76 32.23
N ARG A 217 16.48 4.94 33.27
CA ARG A 217 16.28 3.50 33.13
C ARG A 217 15.01 3.17 32.36
N THR A 218 13.89 3.82 32.68
CA THR A 218 12.61 3.60 31.97
C THR A 218 12.70 4.04 30.51
N ARG A 219 13.28 5.21 30.22
CA ARG A 219 13.52 5.67 28.84
C ARG A 219 14.45 4.74 28.08
N ARG A 220 15.53 4.24 28.69
CA ARG A 220 16.43 3.25 28.07
C ARG A 220 15.70 1.95 27.73
N LYS A 221 14.84 1.44 28.63
CA LYS A 221 14.01 0.25 28.35
C LYS A 221 13.07 0.50 27.16
N ALA A 222 12.41 1.66 27.12
CA ALA A 222 11.55 2.03 25.99
C ALA A 222 12.32 2.13 24.67
N LEU A 223 13.52 2.72 24.68
CA LEU A 223 14.39 2.79 23.50
C LEU A 223 14.79 1.40 23.00
N LEU A 224 15.13 0.48 23.90
CA LEU A 224 15.45 -0.90 23.52
C LEU A 224 14.24 -1.60 22.88
N ALA A 225 13.06 -1.48 23.48
CA ALA A 225 11.83 -2.06 22.93
C ALA A 225 11.48 -1.49 21.53
N LEU A 226 11.56 -0.17 21.36
CA LEU A 226 11.36 0.48 20.06
C LEU A 226 12.40 0.06 19.02
N THR A 227 13.65 -0.13 19.45
CA THR A 227 14.73 -0.60 18.56
C THR A 227 14.48 -2.05 18.12
N GLU A 228 13.98 -2.89 19.01
CA GLU A 228 13.60 -4.27 18.70
C GLU A 228 12.41 -4.32 17.73
N GLN A 229 11.36 -3.54 17.98
CA GLN A 229 10.23 -3.38 17.07
C GLN A 229 10.67 -2.91 15.68
N LEU A 230 11.58 -1.94 15.60
CA LEU A 230 12.11 -1.48 14.31
C LEU A 230 12.89 -2.58 13.58
N LYS A 231 13.66 -3.40 14.30
CA LYS A 231 14.37 -4.54 13.71
C LYS A 231 13.40 -5.58 13.20
N GLU A 232 12.38 -5.93 13.98
CA GLU A 232 11.34 -6.88 13.61
C GLU A 232 10.55 -6.41 12.38
N MET A 233 10.10 -5.15 12.38
CA MET A 233 9.42 -4.57 11.21
C MET A 233 10.31 -4.56 9.97
N LYS A 234 11.61 -4.31 10.14
CA LYS A 234 12.58 -4.34 9.02
C LYS A 234 12.78 -5.75 8.48
N THR A 235 12.88 -6.76 9.34
CA THR A 235 13.00 -8.15 8.91
C THR A 235 11.71 -8.63 8.23
N GLU A 236 10.55 -8.34 8.82
CA GLU A 236 9.25 -8.71 8.25
C GLU A 236 9.02 -8.03 6.90
N THR A 237 9.34 -6.74 6.77
CA THR A 237 9.23 -6.03 5.50
C THR A 237 10.20 -6.59 4.45
N GLY A 238 11.42 -6.95 4.86
CA GLY A 238 12.41 -7.58 3.99
C GLY A 238 11.95 -8.94 3.46
N GLU A 239 11.40 -9.79 4.33
CA GLU A 239 10.83 -11.08 3.95
C GLU A 239 9.63 -10.90 3.01
N ARG A 240 8.67 -10.02 3.36
CA ARG A 240 7.52 -9.71 2.50
C ARG A 240 7.94 -9.19 1.13
N PHE A 241 9.00 -8.39 1.07
CA PHE A 241 9.54 -7.90 -0.20
C PHE A 241 10.07 -9.06 -1.05
N GLN A 242 10.89 -9.95 -0.49
CA GLN A 242 11.42 -11.11 -1.19
C GLN A 242 10.31 -12.04 -1.71
N TYR A 243 9.31 -12.33 -0.89
CA TYR A 243 8.16 -13.14 -1.32
C TYR A 243 7.41 -12.49 -2.49
N ARG A 244 7.10 -11.19 -2.37
CA ARG A 244 6.43 -10.45 -3.45
C ARG A 244 7.27 -10.40 -4.72
N GLU A 245 8.58 -10.25 -4.60
CA GLU A 245 9.49 -10.23 -5.75
C GLU A 245 9.45 -11.56 -6.50
N VAL A 246 9.51 -12.68 -5.79
CA VAL A 246 9.38 -14.02 -6.38
C VAL A 246 7.99 -14.23 -7.00
N GLU A 247 6.91 -13.84 -6.31
CA GLU A 247 5.55 -13.95 -6.84
C GLU A 247 5.35 -13.13 -8.13
N VAL A 248 5.79 -11.87 -8.13
CA VAL A 248 5.69 -10.98 -9.30
C VAL A 248 6.56 -11.51 -10.44
N HIS A 249 7.77 -11.98 -10.15
CA HIS A 249 8.64 -12.57 -11.16
C HIS A 249 8.01 -13.81 -11.79
N ALA A 250 7.49 -14.74 -10.97
CA ALA A 250 6.84 -15.95 -11.47
C ALA A 250 5.56 -15.64 -12.28
N ALA A 251 4.77 -14.65 -11.84
CA ALA A 251 3.60 -14.19 -12.59
C ALA A 251 4.00 -13.61 -13.96
N ASN A 252 5.01 -12.74 -13.99
CA ASN A 252 5.51 -12.12 -15.20
C ASN A 252 6.12 -13.14 -16.17
N GLU A 253 6.88 -14.11 -15.66
CA GLU A 253 7.39 -15.23 -16.48
C GLU A 253 6.27 -16.07 -17.08
N CYS A 254 5.21 -16.34 -16.30
CA CYS A 254 4.06 -17.09 -16.78
C CYS A 254 3.31 -16.32 -17.87
N GLU A 255 3.05 -15.03 -17.65
CA GLU A 255 2.42 -14.13 -18.62
C GLU A 255 3.24 -14.06 -19.91
N THR A 256 4.55 -13.85 -19.82
CA THR A 256 5.46 -13.84 -20.97
C THR A 256 5.42 -15.17 -21.75
N ARG A 257 5.35 -16.31 -21.06
CA ARG A 257 5.22 -17.64 -21.69
C ARG A 257 3.88 -17.81 -22.42
N LEU A 258 2.78 -17.32 -21.83
CA LEU A 258 1.46 -17.38 -22.46
C LEU A 258 1.40 -16.46 -23.68
N GLU A 259 1.92 -15.24 -23.58
CA GLU A 259 2.00 -14.29 -24.68
C GLU A 259 2.86 -14.83 -25.84
N SER A 260 4.03 -15.38 -25.54
CA SER A 260 4.89 -15.99 -26.57
C SER A 260 4.23 -17.18 -27.25
N ALA A 261 3.60 -18.09 -26.52
CA ALA A 261 2.83 -19.19 -27.10
C ALA A 261 1.66 -18.70 -27.98
N GLY A 262 0.96 -17.64 -27.54
CA GLY A 262 -0.10 -16.99 -28.33
C GLY A 262 0.43 -16.36 -29.62
N LEU A 263 1.58 -15.68 -29.55
CA LEU A 263 2.26 -15.12 -30.72
C LEU A 263 2.69 -16.23 -31.69
N GLU A 264 3.30 -17.31 -31.20
CA GLU A 264 3.70 -18.45 -32.03
C GLU A 264 2.49 -19.09 -32.75
N GLN A 265 1.36 -19.24 -32.05
CA GLN A 265 0.13 -19.74 -32.65
C GLN A 265 -0.38 -18.81 -33.75
N MET A 266 -0.45 -17.50 -33.48
CA MET A 266 -0.87 -16.50 -34.46
C MET A 266 0.06 -16.48 -35.68
N GLU A 267 1.38 -16.58 -35.47
CA GLU A 267 2.35 -16.67 -36.56
C GLU A 267 2.15 -17.94 -37.40
N ALA A 268 1.85 -19.08 -36.77
CA ALA A 268 1.55 -20.32 -37.48
C ALA A 268 0.26 -20.21 -38.31
N GLU A 269 -0.78 -19.57 -37.76
CA GLU A 269 -2.03 -19.28 -38.48
C GLU A 269 -1.80 -18.35 -39.67
N VAL A 270 -1.00 -17.29 -39.49
CA VAL A 270 -0.61 -16.39 -40.58
C VAL A 270 0.14 -17.15 -41.68
N LYS A 271 1.11 -18.00 -41.34
CA LYS A 271 1.84 -18.83 -42.32
C LYS A 271 0.90 -19.79 -43.05
N LEU A 272 -0.03 -20.42 -42.34
CA LEU A 272 -1.01 -21.33 -42.95
C LEU A 272 -1.96 -20.59 -43.90
N LEU A 273 -2.43 -19.41 -43.51
CA LEU A 273 -3.27 -18.56 -44.37
C LEU A 273 -2.51 -18.08 -45.61
N GLN A 274 -1.25 -17.68 -45.45
CA GLN A 274 -0.38 -17.33 -46.58
C GLN A 274 -0.19 -18.50 -47.55
N GLN A 275 0.00 -19.73 -47.04
CA GLN A 275 0.06 -20.93 -47.88
C GLN A 275 -1.25 -21.18 -48.62
N LYS A 276 -2.40 -21.04 -47.95
CA LYS A 276 -3.73 -21.18 -48.58
C LYS A 276 -3.93 -20.15 -49.69
N ILE A 277 -3.60 -18.89 -49.44
CA ILE A 277 -3.67 -17.82 -50.43
C ILE A 277 -2.78 -18.16 -51.64
N ALA A 278 -1.53 -18.59 -51.42
CA ALA A 278 -0.64 -18.96 -52.53
C ALA A 278 -1.18 -20.14 -53.36
N ILE A 279 -1.78 -21.15 -52.70
CA ILE A 279 -2.43 -22.26 -53.39
C ILE A 279 -3.62 -21.75 -54.20
N GLU A 280 -4.51 -20.94 -53.61
CA GLU A 280 -5.67 -20.36 -54.28
C GLU A 280 -5.27 -19.50 -55.48
N GLU A 281 -4.24 -18.66 -55.33
CA GLU A 281 -3.66 -17.87 -56.43
C GLU A 281 -3.14 -18.76 -57.56
N SER A 282 -2.41 -19.84 -57.23
CA SER A 282 -1.90 -20.79 -58.24
C SER A 282 -3.01 -21.55 -58.97
N VAL A 283 -4.06 -21.97 -58.25
CA VAL A 283 -5.23 -22.64 -58.82
C VAL A 283 -6.04 -21.67 -59.66
N HIS A 284 -6.20 -20.43 -59.21
CA HIS A 284 -6.86 -19.38 -59.97
C HIS A 284 -6.12 -19.08 -61.28
N GLU A 285 -4.79 -18.95 -61.24
CA GLU A 285 -3.97 -18.75 -62.43
C GLU A 285 -4.07 -19.95 -63.40
N ALA A 286 -4.03 -21.18 -62.88
CA ALA A 286 -4.22 -22.39 -63.69
C ALA A 286 -5.63 -22.46 -64.32
N ALA A 287 -6.67 -22.10 -63.56
CA ALA A 287 -8.04 -22.04 -64.07
C ALA A 287 -8.21 -20.93 -65.12
N ALA A 288 -7.65 -19.75 -64.87
CA ALA A 288 -7.68 -18.61 -65.80
C ALA A 288 -6.97 -18.96 -67.13
N THR A 289 -5.79 -19.57 -67.05
CA THR A 289 -5.05 -20.02 -68.25
C THR A 289 -5.78 -21.13 -69.00
N TYR A 290 -6.40 -22.08 -68.30
CA TYR A 290 -7.24 -23.11 -68.91
C TYR A 290 -8.46 -22.52 -69.63
N LEU A 291 -9.21 -21.64 -68.96
CA LEU A 291 -10.37 -20.95 -69.55
C LEU A 291 -9.96 -20.12 -70.77
N LYS A 292 -8.82 -19.44 -70.72
CA LYS A 292 -8.28 -18.69 -71.85
C LYS A 292 -7.93 -19.61 -73.02
N LYS A 293 -7.34 -20.78 -72.78
CA LYS A 293 -7.08 -21.80 -73.82
C LYS A 293 -8.38 -22.32 -74.43
N LEU A 294 -9.38 -22.65 -73.61
CA LEU A 294 -10.68 -23.12 -74.10
C LEU A 294 -11.40 -22.02 -74.90
N GLN A 295 -11.31 -20.76 -74.47
CA GLN A 295 -11.85 -19.63 -75.22
C GLN A 295 -11.16 -19.46 -76.58
N VAL A 296 -9.84 -19.62 -76.64
CA VAL A 296 -9.09 -19.57 -77.91
C VAL A 296 -9.49 -20.74 -78.82
N ALA A 297 -9.49 -21.98 -78.30
CA ALA A 297 -9.90 -23.16 -79.06
C ALA A 297 -11.34 -23.03 -79.58
N GLY A 298 -12.28 -22.56 -78.74
CA GLY A 298 -13.66 -22.31 -79.16
C GLY A 298 -13.77 -21.21 -80.22
N ARG A 299 -12.91 -20.18 -80.19
CA ARG A 299 -12.83 -19.16 -81.24
C ARG A 299 -12.27 -19.74 -82.55
N GLU A 300 -11.24 -20.58 -82.47
CA GLU A 300 -10.64 -21.25 -83.63
C GLU A 300 -11.62 -22.23 -84.27
N ASP A 301 -12.31 -23.05 -83.46
CA ASP A 301 -13.36 -23.94 -83.93
C ASP A 301 -14.48 -23.15 -84.61
N ALA A 302 -14.97 -22.08 -83.98
CA ALA A 302 -16.00 -21.21 -84.58
C ALA A 302 -15.52 -20.59 -85.91
N ALA A 303 -14.26 -20.15 -85.99
CA ALA A 303 -13.68 -19.63 -87.23
C ALA A 303 -13.56 -20.73 -88.31
N SER A 304 -13.20 -21.96 -87.94
CA SER A 304 -13.12 -23.09 -88.86
C SER A 304 -14.50 -23.50 -89.39
N TRP A 305 -15.52 -23.49 -88.53
CA TRP A 305 -16.90 -23.76 -88.92
C TRP A 305 -17.46 -22.65 -89.80
N ALA A 306 -17.18 -21.38 -89.48
CA ALA A 306 -17.54 -20.26 -90.34
C ALA A 306 -16.90 -20.40 -91.74
N ALA A 307 -15.60 -20.71 -91.81
CA ALA A 307 -14.91 -20.95 -93.08
C ALA A 307 -15.49 -22.13 -93.87
N ARG A 308 -15.86 -23.23 -93.20
CA ARG A 308 -16.52 -24.37 -93.85
C ARG A 308 -17.91 -24.01 -94.37
N ILE A 309 -18.70 -23.28 -93.58
CA ILE A 309 -20.01 -22.79 -94.01
C ILE A 309 -19.84 -21.89 -95.23
N ASP A 310 -18.87 -20.96 -95.23
CA ASP A 310 -18.58 -20.10 -96.38
C ASP A 310 -18.21 -20.93 -97.62
N THR A 311 -17.39 -21.98 -97.47
CA THR A 311 -17.06 -22.87 -98.60
C THR A 311 -18.25 -23.68 -99.10
N ASP A 312 -19.08 -24.20 -98.20
CA ASP A 312 -20.26 -24.99 -98.56
C ASP A 312 -21.34 -24.09 -99.20
N VAL A 313 -21.52 -22.87 -98.69
CA VAL A 313 -22.39 -21.85 -99.29
C VAL A 313 -21.90 -21.50 -100.68
N ALA A 314 -20.60 -21.20 -100.87
CA ALA A 314 -20.04 -20.92 -102.18
C ALA A 314 -20.22 -22.10 -103.16
N ALA A 315 -20.05 -23.34 -102.69
CA ALA A 315 -20.31 -24.53 -103.50
C ALA A 315 -21.80 -24.68 -103.86
N LYS A 316 -22.71 -24.42 -102.92
CA LYS A 316 -24.16 -24.49 -103.17
C LYS A 316 -24.65 -23.36 -104.08
N GLU A 317 -24.08 -22.16 -103.96
CA GLU A 317 -24.31 -21.07 -104.90
C GLU A 317 -23.86 -21.45 -106.32
N HIS A 318 -22.70 -22.08 -106.44
CA HIS A 318 -22.23 -22.62 -107.72
C HIS A 318 -23.18 -23.69 -108.30
N ASP A 319 -23.61 -24.66 -107.48
CA ASP A 319 -24.58 -25.68 -107.89
C ASP A 319 -25.91 -25.03 -108.35
N ILE A 320 -26.40 -24.02 -107.64
CA ILE A 320 -27.61 -23.27 -108.00
C ILE A 320 -27.42 -22.58 -109.34
N ASP A 321 -26.27 -21.98 -109.60
CA ASP A 321 -25.99 -21.31 -110.86
C ASP A 321 -25.89 -22.30 -112.04
N VAL A 322 -25.30 -23.48 -111.82
CA VAL A 322 -25.32 -24.59 -112.80
C VAL A 322 -26.76 -25.02 -113.07
N LEU A 323 -27.56 -25.26 -112.04
CA LEU A 323 -28.98 -25.63 -112.16
C LEU A 323 -29.80 -24.55 -112.89
N LYS A 324 -29.53 -23.27 -112.65
CA LYS A 324 -30.16 -22.16 -113.40
C LYS A 324 -29.79 -22.20 -114.87
N GLN A 325 -28.51 -22.46 -115.20
CA GLN A 325 -28.06 -22.60 -116.59
C GLN A 325 -28.73 -23.80 -117.28
N GLU A 326 -28.84 -24.94 -116.58
CA GLU A 326 -29.55 -26.12 -117.08
C GLU A 326 -31.05 -25.85 -117.27
N HIS A 327 -31.70 -25.19 -116.31
CA HIS A 327 -33.09 -24.79 -116.42
C HIS A 327 -33.31 -23.86 -117.62
N GLN A 328 -32.45 -22.87 -117.83
CA GLN A 328 -32.50 -21.99 -119.01
C GLN A 328 -32.35 -22.79 -120.31
N ARG A 329 -31.40 -23.72 -120.37
CA ARG A 329 -31.20 -24.61 -121.52
C ARG A 329 -32.44 -25.45 -121.81
N ASP A 330 -33.03 -26.06 -120.78
CA ASP A 330 -34.20 -26.92 -120.95
C ASP A 330 -35.47 -26.12 -121.24
N LEU A 331 -35.57 -24.87 -120.77
CA LEU A 331 -36.63 -23.94 -121.14
C LEU A 331 -36.57 -23.54 -122.63
N ILE A 332 -35.36 -23.38 -123.19
CA ILE A 332 -35.18 -23.18 -124.63
C ILE A 332 -35.65 -24.41 -125.40
N LYS A 333 -35.23 -25.63 -125.00
CA LYS A 333 -35.70 -26.88 -125.62
C LYS A 333 -37.21 -27.04 -125.56
N LEU A 334 -37.83 -26.67 -124.43
CA LEU A 334 -39.28 -26.77 -124.25
C LEU A 334 -40.03 -25.80 -125.18
N LYS A 335 -39.52 -24.57 -125.36
CA LYS A 335 -40.08 -23.62 -126.34
C LYS A 335 -40.01 -24.19 -127.75
N ASP A 336 -38.86 -24.72 -128.14
CA ASP A 336 -38.65 -25.40 -129.43
C ASP A 336 -39.65 -26.54 -129.68
N VAL A 337 -39.89 -27.38 -128.66
CA VAL A 337 -40.84 -28.51 -128.76
C VAL A 337 -42.28 -28.03 -128.78
N LYS A 338 -42.63 -26.98 -128.01
CA LYS A 338 -43.97 -26.39 -128.03
C LYS A 338 -44.29 -25.78 -129.39
N GLU A 339 -43.37 -25.03 -129.98
CA GLU A 339 -43.55 -24.46 -131.32
C GLU A 339 -43.74 -25.56 -132.38
N ARG A 340 -42.99 -26.67 -132.28
CA ARG A 340 -43.20 -27.85 -133.15
C ARG A 340 -44.57 -28.50 -132.96
N TYR A 341 -45.05 -28.61 -131.72
CA TYR A 341 -46.37 -29.19 -131.42
C TYR A 341 -47.52 -28.28 -131.89
N GLU A 342 -47.43 -26.97 -131.66
CA GLU A 342 -48.43 -26.00 -132.11
C GLU A 342 -48.55 -25.97 -133.64
N ALA A 343 -47.42 -26.08 -134.36
CA ALA A 343 -47.42 -26.23 -135.81
C ALA A 343 -48.10 -27.53 -136.28
N GLU A 344 -47.93 -28.64 -135.54
CA GLU A 344 -48.53 -29.94 -135.89
C GLU A 344 -50.04 -29.98 -135.63
N VAL A 345 -50.52 -29.33 -134.56
CA VAL A 345 -51.95 -29.24 -134.22
C VAL A 345 -52.72 -28.42 -135.25
N LEU A 346 -52.17 -27.28 -135.69
CA LEU A 346 -52.77 -26.44 -136.74
C LEU A 346 -52.95 -27.19 -138.08
N LEU A 347 -51.97 -28.04 -138.44
CA LEU A 347 -52.04 -28.90 -139.62
C LEU A 347 -53.12 -30.00 -139.50
N ARG A 348 -53.39 -30.46 -138.28
CA ARG A 348 -54.40 -31.48 -137.99
C ARG A 348 -55.82 -30.91 -138.05
N GLU A 349 -56.03 -29.72 -137.51
CA GLU A 349 -57.32 -29.01 -137.58
C GLU A 349 -57.73 -28.69 -139.02
N GLN A 350 -56.77 -28.29 -139.87
CA GLN A 350 -57.03 -28.10 -141.31
C GLN A 350 -57.42 -29.40 -142.04
N ARG A 351 -56.98 -30.57 -141.55
CA ARG A 351 -57.35 -31.88 -142.10
C ARG A 351 -58.76 -32.31 -141.69
N ASP A 352 -59.13 -32.09 -140.44
CA ASP A 352 -60.41 -32.55 -139.89
C ASP A 352 -61.61 -31.71 -140.40
N GLU A 353 -61.42 -30.41 -140.68
CA GLU A 353 -62.47 -29.56 -141.27
C GLU A 353 -62.82 -29.97 -142.71
N ALA A 354 -61.84 -30.41 -143.50
CA ALA A 354 -62.04 -30.88 -144.88
C ALA A 354 -62.84 -32.21 -144.93
N GLU A 355 -62.71 -33.08 -143.92
CA GLU A 355 -63.40 -34.37 -143.87
C GLU A 355 -64.87 -34.25 -143.44
N ARG A 356 -65.24 -33.27 -142.62
CA ARG A 356 -66.65 -33.06 -142.23
C ARG A 356 -67.53 -32.61 -143.39
N LEU A 357 -67.05 -31.70 -144.23
CA LEU A 357 -67.80 -31.16 -145.38
C LEU A 357 -68.10 -32.22 -146.46
N ALA A 358 -67.30 -33.29 -146.54
CA ALA A 358 -67.54 -34.40 -147.45
C ALA A 358 -68.67 -35.34 -146.98
N LYS A 359 -68.79 -35.59 -145.66
CA LYS A 359 -69.79 -36.49 -145.08
C LYS A 359 -71.22 -35.95 -145.12
N GLU A 360 -71.42 -34.63 -145.11
CA GLU A 360 -72.76 -34.02 -145.23
C GLU A 360 -73.37 -34.20 -146.64
N ARG A 361 -72.55 -34.18 -147.70
CA ARG A 361 -73.04 -34.33 -149.08
C ARG A 361 -73.47 -35.76 -149.43
N GLU A 362 -72.87 -36.78 -148.83
CA GLU A 362 -73.22 -38.19 -149.08
C GLU A 362 -74.55 -38.61 -148.40
N ALA A 363 -74.96 -37.92 -147.34
CA ALA A 363 -76.18 -38.26 -146.59
C ALA A 363 -77.48 -37.84 -147.31
N GLU A 364 -77.46 -36.78 -148.12
CA GLU A 364 -78.64 -36.27 -148.84
C GLU A 364 -79.03 -37.16 -150.03
N ASP A 365 -78.05 -37.76 -150.72
CA ASP A 365 -78.29 -38.64 -151.89
C ASP A 365 -78.91 -40.00 -151.55
N MET A 366 -78.74 -40.47 -150.32
CA MET A 366 -79.29 -41.75 -149.84
C MET A 366 -80.80 -41.66 -149.54
N GLN A 367 -81.29 -40.50 -149.07
CA GLN A 367 -82.71 -40.35 -148.72
C GLN A 367 -83.61 -40.28 -149.97
N HIS A 368 -83.09 -39.80 -151.11
CA HIS A 368 -83.87 -39.66 -152.34
C HIS A 368 -84.16 -41.02 -153.04
N LYS A 369 -83.34 -42.05 -152.80
CA LYS A 369 -83.45 -43.38 -153.42
C LYS A 369 -84.45 -44.31 -152.71
N GLU A 370 -84.65 -44.16 -151.40
CA GLU A 370 -85.60 -44.99 -150.62
C GLU A 370 -87.08 -44.66 -150.83
N SER A 371 -87.39 -43.45 -151.33
CA SER A 371 -88.77 -43.03 -151.63
C SER A 371 -89.31 -43.69 -152.92
N MET A 372 -88.46 -43.84 -153.96
CA MET A 372 -88.83 -44.40 -155.26
C MET A 372 -89.09 -45.92 -155.23
N ALA A 373 -88.44 -46.67 -154.32
CA ALA A 373 -88.59 -48.12 -154.22
C ALA A 373 -89.94 -48.57 -153.63
N ARG A 374 -90.59 -47.72 -152.82
CA ARG A 374 -91.86 -48.05 -152.14
C ARG A 374 -93.09 -47.98 -153.07
N ALA A 375 -93.05 -47.18 -154.14
CA ALA A 375 -94.15 -47.04 -155.09
C ALA A 375 -94.32 -48.25 -156.03
N ALA A 376 -93.24 -48.97 -156.38
CA ALA A 376 -93.26 -50.08 -157.34
C ALA A 376 -93.87 -51.39 -156.78
N VAL A 377 -93.88 -51.57 -155.47
CA VAL A 377 -94.37 -52.80 -154.80
C VAL A 377 -95.91 -52.86 -154.77
N HIS A 378 -96.58 -51.72 -154.77
CA HIS A 378 -98.05 -51.68 -154.63
C HIS A 378 -98.81 -52.08 -155.90
N ILE A 379 -98.23 -51.85 -157.08
CA ILE A 379 -98.86 -52.14 -158.39
C ILE A 379 -98.77 -53.65 -158.73
N GLN A 380 -97.77 -54.37 -158.24
CA GLN A 380 -97.55 -55.79 -158.56
C GLN A 380 -98.44 -56.77 -157.75
N ALA A 381 -99.07 -56.31 -156.67
CA ALA A 381 -99.94 -57.14 -155.83
C ALA A 381 -101.35 -57.36 -156.44
N VAL A 382 -101.82 -56.44 -157.30
CA VAL A 382 -103.21 -56.42 -157.83
C VAL A 382 -103.42 -57.43 -158.98
N TRP A 383 -102.38 -57.84 -159.71
CA TRP A 383 -102.51 -58.71 -160.90
C TRP A 383 -102.39 -60.22 -160.61
N ARG A 384 -101.72 -60.63 -159.52
CA ARG A 384 -101.40 -62.04 -159.23
C ARG A 384 -102.51 -62.83 -158.52
N GLY A 385 -103.65 -62.21 -158.21
CA GLY A 385 -104.80 -62.86 -157.56
C GLY A 385 -105.85 -63.45 -158.52
N HIS A 386 -105.86 -63.05 -159.80
CA HIS A 386 -106.94 -63.35 -160.74
C HIS A 386 -106.82 -64.74 -161.40
N THR A 387 -105.63 -65.31 -161.54
CA THR A 387 -105.36 -66.42 -162.48
C THR A 387 -105.20 -67.83 -161.88
N ALA A 388 -105.17 -68.02 -160.56
CA ALA A 388 -104.88 -69.34 -159.94
C ALA A 388 -106.04 -69.97 -159.14
N ARG A 389 -107.31 -69.76 -159.57
CA ARG A 389 -108.51 -70.46 -159.03
C ARG A 389 -109.39 -71.07 -160.13
N LYS A 390 -108.78 -71.86 -161.03
CA LYS A 390 -109.48 -72.68 -162.03
C LYS A 390 -109.06 -74.16 -162.05
N ALA A 391 -108.45 -74.69 -160.99
CA ALA A 391 -108.20 -76.13 -160.86
C ALA A 391 -108.28 -76.60 -159.40
N VAL A 392 -109.33 -77.40 -159.10
CA VAL A 392 -109.56 -78.26 -157.91
C VAL A 392 -109.88 -77.52 -156.59
N ALA A 393 -111.11 -77.28 -156.10
CA ALA A 393 -112.46 -77.89 -156.16
C ALA A 393 -112.71 -79.11 -155.22
N GLY A 394 -113.00 -78.81 -153.95
CA GLY A 394 -113.76 -79.65 -153.01
C GLY A 394 -113.05 -80.01 -151.68
N ALA A 395 -113.62 -79.93 -150.48
CA ALA A 395 -114.55 -78.98 -149.84
C ALA A 395 -114.53 -79.28 -148.33
N GLY A 396 -114.34 -78.26 -147.49
CA GLY A 396 -114.67 -78.23 -146.06
C GLY A 396 -113.51 -78.45 -145.07
N LYS A 397 -113.47 -77.84 -143.88
CA LYS A 397 -114.11 -76.63 -143.32
C LYS A 397 -113.43 -76.39 -141.94
N GLY A 398 -112.85 -75.21 -141.68
CA GLY A 398 -112.29 -74.79 -140.36
C GLY A 398 -111.02 -73.93 -140.49
N LYS A 399 -111.09 -72.58 -140.66
CA LYS A 399 -111.12 -71.48 -139.65
C LYS A 399 -109.88 -71.51 -138.71
N ASP A 400 -109.04 -70.48 -138.55
CA ASP A 400 -109.15 -69.03 -138.79
C ASP A 400 -107.73 -68.37 -138.94
N LYS A 401 -107.66 -67.36 -139.83
CA LYS A 401 -106.95 -66.04 -139.82
C LYS A 401 -105.78 -65.79 -138.84
N LYS A 402 -104.71 -65.02 -139.13
CA LYS A 402 -104.36 -64.02 -140.18
C LYS A 402 -102.83 -63.73 -140.08
N GLY A 403 -102.21 -63.43 -141.23
CA GLY A 403 -100.75 -63.30 -141.45
C GLY A 403 -100.07 -62.09 -140.79
N GLY A 404 -98.77 -61.84 -140.97
CA GLY A 404 -97.81 -62.44 -141.89
C GLY A 404 -96.84 -61.37 -142.38
N LYS A 405 -95.55 -61.51 -142.01
CA LYS A 405 -94.30 -61.17 -142.73
C LYS A 405 -94.08 -59.70 -143.17
N THR A 406 -92.86 -59.15 -143.13
CA THR A 406 -91.59 -59.61 -143.76
C THR A 406 -90.50 -58.55 -143.41
N LYS A 407 -89.17 -58.69 -143.52
CA LYS A 407 -88.20 -59.74 -143.90
C LYS A 407 -86.78 -59.19 -143.62
N LYS A 408 -85.87 -60.10 -143.27
CA LYS A 408 -84.45 -60.28 -143.70
C LYS A 408 -83.44 -59.13 -143.79
N LYS A 409 -82.30 -59.44 -143.15
CA LYS A 409 -80.87 -59.43 -143.57
C LYS A 409 -80.29 -58.12 -144.14
N LYS A 410 -79.07 -57.85 -143.64
CA LYS A 410 -77.86 -57.45 -144.36
C LYS A 410 -78.01 -56.48 -145.53
#